data_AF-A0A8I1EK09-F1
#
_entry.id   AF-A0A8I1EK09-F1
#
_cell.length_a   1.000
_cell.length_b   1.000
_cell.length_c   1.000
_cell.angle_alpha   90.00
_cell.angle_beta   90.00
_cell.angle_gamma   90.00
#
_symmetry.space_group_name_H-M   'P 1'
#
loop_
_entity.id
_entity.type
_entity.pdbx_description
1 polymer ?
#
loop_
_entity_poly.entity_id
_entity_poly.type
_entity_poly.pdbx_seq_one_letter_code
_entity_poly.pdbx_strand_id
1 'polypeptide(L)'
;MAAAENSNNQLEYPCTHCGTMFKRRPGGRDTCTRTCAKAAERKQKAPKLTAKQRKVERRKQRLLECAFGYWLLEQAVRAGTVQTYYGITAAGLHRLYDQHNYRKMRLGWLDSGHGKDVYHLCHVQPLKGRDGSTGLTISENLFTGIAELNQRQSNKPVNTWAGASLPATARKRKWTITKEMTRDQVLQKLADFIGPELDTFLDELDKMPQRTYRLRLAKTVFNQQSNELCEPLDRSYTLAELESLKVEELQMLNAIQQGRTSIASFGATGGRADSKLGVLHDELVRFSTVLSEGQHRDNCLFMLKLVRVMGIYLAQIGSEEGKAHSRFLAQGDASWAPLSHLYQGQPWRTPAHLLADDLDGLLNGVYDAKGRELKPGIVPMAQAALQGLDIDRDYISNRLTKRLTVKTLNPVVAAPNDWSWEASGSDWLTYIDNLYASLEPTWQALLDVGLCNEEQVLDAHDAVLVNLVDAVEQSRKHYREQRQFTVYHVPFTRYPAHLEFPPVISDHGFELAA
;
A
#
# COMPACT_ATOMS: atom_id res chain seq x y z
N MET A 1 -61.10 -6.14 71.35
CA MET A 1 -60.99 -6.43 69.90
C MET A 1 -61.39 -5.18 69.15
N ALA A 2 -60.42 -4.37 68.73
CA ALA A 2 -60.66 -3.13 67.98
C ALA A 2 -60.76 -3.46 66.48
N ALA A 3 -61.84 -3.01 65.84
CA ALA A 3 -62.06 -3.15 64.40
C ALA A 3 -61.13 -2.18 63.64
N ALA A 4 -60.35 -2.70 62.69
CA ALA A 4 -59.51 -1.90 61.81
C ALA A 4 -60.35 -1.29 60.68
N GLU A 5 -60.44 0.04 60.67
CA GLU A 5 -61.00 0.82 59.56
C GLU A 5 -60.06 0.75 58.34
N ASN A 6 -60.48 0.04 57.30
CA ASN A 6 -59.80 0.00 56.01
C ASN A 6 -60.08 1.30 55.23
N SER A 7 -59.24 2.32 55.42
CA SER A 7 -59.27 3.53 54.59
C SER A 7 -58.69 3.23 53.20
N ASN A 8 -59.56 2.89 52.27
CA ASN A 8 -59.24 2.61 50.88
C ASN A 8 -59.09 3.95 50.12
N ASN A 9 -58.09 4.78 50.49
CA ASN A 9 -57.81 6.08 49.86
C ASN A 9 -57.28 5.88 48.43
N GLN A 10 -58.21 5.75 47.48
CA GLN A 10 -57.92 5.81 46.04
C GLN A 10 -58.11 7.26 45.57
N LEU A 11 -57.04 7.86 45.04
CA LEU A 11 -57.03 9.20 44.48
C LEU A 11 -57.04 9.11 42.94
N GLU A 12 -57.61 10.11 42.28
CA GLU A 12 -57.62 10.20 40.82
C GLU A 12 -56.32 10.82 40.31
N TYR A 13 -55.65 10.11 39.40
CA TYR A 13 -54.43 10.59 38.73
C TYR A 13 -54.57 10.43 37.21
N PRO A 14 -53.95 11.31 36.41
CA PRO A 14 -53.92 11.15 34.96
C PRO A 14 -52.99 10.00 34.56
N CYS A 15 -53.42 9.18 33.60
CA CYS A 15 -52.58 8.14 33.01
C CYS A 15 -51.41 8.75 32.25
N THR A 16 -50.19 8.29 32.53
CA THR A 16 -48.96 8.77 31.88
C THR A 16 -48.88 8.47 30.37
N HIS A 17 -49.73 7.59 29.85
CA HIS A 17 -49.77 7.23 28.43
C HIS A 17 -50.86 7.95 27.63
N CYS A 18 -52.11 7.96 28.13
CA CYS A 18 -53.29 8.48 27.39
C CYS A 18 -53.94 9.70 28.04
N GLY A 19 -53.45 10.17 29.19
CA GLY A 19 -53.99 11.33 29.90
C GLY A 19 -55.31 11.10 30.64
N THR A 20 -55.96 9.95 30.47
CA THR A 20 -57.25 9.65 31.11
C THR A 20 -57.09 9.54 32.63
N MET A 21 -57.96 10.23 33.39
CA MET A 21 -58.00 10.16 34.85
C MET A 21 -58.47 8.76 35.29
N PHE A 22 -57.76 8.16 36.25
CA PHE A 22 -58.17 6.89 36.84
C PHE A 22 -57.80 6.82 38.32
N LYS A 23 -58.58 6.06 39.08
CA LYS A 23 -58.37 5.87 40.52
C LYS A 23 -57.22 4.91 40.78
N ARG A 24 -56.25 5.33 41.58
CA ARG A 24 -55.16 4.49 42.08
C ARG A 24 -54.80 4.85 43.52
N ARG A 25 -54.16 3.91 44.20
CA ARG A 25 -53.52 4.17 45.49
C ARG A 25 -52.24 4.99 45.28
N PRO A 26 -51.85 5.87 46.22
CA PRO A 26 -50.53 6.50 46.21
C PRO A 26 -49.41 5.45 46.08
N GLY A 27 -48.49 5.64 45.12
CA GLY A 27 -47.44 4.66 44.80
C GLY A 27 -47.88 3.47 43.92
N GLY A 28 -49.15 3.42 43.49
CA GLY A 28 -49.65 2.40 42.57
C GLY A 28 -49.35 2.69 41.10
N ARG A 29 -49.77 1.79 40.20
CA ARG A 29 -49.52 1.86 38.74
C ARG A 29 -49.75 3.25 38.14
N ASP A 30 -48.89 3.67 37.21
CA ASP A 30 -48.97 4.98 36.52
C ASP A 30 -49.87 4.98 35.27
N THR A 31 -50.44 3.82 34.92
CA THR A 31 -51.25 3.63 33.71
C THR A 31 -52.63 3.07 34.02
N CYS A 32 -53.65 3.59 33.32
CA CYS A 32 -55.06 3.27 33.59
C CYS A 32 -55.42 1.81 33.24
N THR A 33 -54.77 1.24 32.22
CA THR A 33 -55.05 -0.11 31.70
C THR A 33 -53.78 -0.87 31.38
N ARG A 34 -53.86 -2.21 31.33
CA ARG A 34 -52.74 -3.07 30.90
C ARG A 34 -52.30 -2.75 29.46
N THR A 35 -53.21 -2.24 28.62
CA THR A 35 -52.93 -1.77 27.27
C THR A 35 -52.07 -0.49 27.29
N CYS A 36 -52.43 0.49 28.13
CA CYS A 36 -51.62 1.69 28.34
C CYS A 36 -50.27 1.38 29.01
N ALA A 37 -50.22 0.41 29.93
CA ALA A 37 -48.97 -0.09 30.51
C ALA A 37 -48.04 -0.65 29.43
N LYS A 38 -48.54 -1.57 28.58
CA LYS A 38 -47.77 -2.14 27.47
C LYS A 38 -47.37 -1.09 26.43
N ALA A 39 -48.21 -0.08 26.18
CA ALA A 39 -47.91 0.98 25.22
C ALA A 39 -46.86 1.97 25.76
N ALA A 40 -46.93 2.31 27.05
CA ALA A 40 -45.87 3.06 27.74
C ALA A 40 -44.56 2.28 27.77
N GLU A 41 -44.61 0.98 28.07
CA GLU A 41 -43.45 0.09 28.05
C GLU A 41 -42.84 -0.04 26.65
N ARG A 42 -43.66 -0.04 25.59
CA ARG A 42 -43.21 0.00 24.19
C ARG A 42 -42.58 1.35 23.80
N LYS A 43 -43.10 2.47 24.31
CA LYS A 43 -42.50 3.81 24.12
C LYS A 43 -41.18 3.98 24.91
N GLN A 44 -41.06 3.34 26.07
CA GLN A 44 -39.85 3.38 26.91
C GLN A 44 -38.77 2.39 26.48
N LYS A 45 -39.13 1.29 25.81
CA LYS A 45 -38.15 0.42 25.16
C LYS A 45 -37.58 1.14 23.95
N ALA A 46 -36.46 1.83 24.15
CA ALA A 46 -35.61 2.32 23.07
C ALA A 46 -35.49 1.21 22.00
N PRO A 47 -35.62 1.55 20.70
CA PRO A 47 -35.54 0.55 19.65
C PRO A 47 -34.26 -0.25 19.85
N LYS A 48 -34.40 -1.56 20.08
CA LYS A 48 -33.25 -2.44 20.26
C LYS A 48 -32.45 -2.35 18.96
N LEU A 49 -31.28 -1.70 19.03
CA LEU A 49 -30.33 -1.64 17.93
C LEU A 49 -30.19 -3.05 17.34
N THR A 50 -30.34 -3.15 16.03
CA THR A 50 -30.15 -4.41 15.30
C THR A 50 -28.75 -4.96 15.55
N ALA A 51 -28.54 -6.25 15.34
CA ALA A 51 -27.21 -6.85 15.47
C ALA A 51 -26.16 -6.13 14.59
N LYS A 52 -26.57 -5.70 13.39
CA LYS A 52 -25.78 -4.88 12.47
C LYS A 52 -25.42 -3.52 13.08
N GLN A 53 -26.40 -2.77 13.61
CA GLN A 53 -26.14 -1.48 14.25
C GLN A 53 -25.20 -1.62 15.46
N ARG A 54 -25.39 -2.65 16.31
CA ARG A 54 -24.47 -2.91 17.44
C ARG A 54 -23.05 -3.24 16.97
N LYS A 55 -22.93 -4.01 15.88
CA LYS A 55 -21.63 -4.35 15.26
C LYS A 55 -20.93 -3.08 14.79
N VAL A 56 -21.65 -2.20 14.09
CA VAL A 56 -21.13 -0.92 13.58
C VAL A 56 -20.71 0.00 14.72
N GLU A 57 -21.56 0.23 15.73
CA GLU A 57 -21.23 1.10 16.87
C GLU A 57 -19.97 0.62 17.62
N ARG A 58 -19.85 -0.69 17.85
CA ARG A 58 -18.62 -1.28 18.41
C ARG A 58 -17.39 -1.03 17.51
N ARG A 59 -17.56 -1.11 16.19
CA ARG A 59 -16.47 -0.88 15.23
C ARG A 59 -16.10 0.60 15.10
N LYS A 60 -17.06 1.53 15.24
CA LYS A 60 -16.78 2.98 15.35
C LYS A 60 -15.88 3.26 16.54
N GLN A 61 -16.23 2.76 17.72
CA GLN A 61 -15.40 2.91 18.91
C GLN A 61 -14.00 2.30 18.73
N ARG A 62 -13.89 1.20 17.98
CA ARG A 62 -12.60 0.58 17.65
C ARG A 62 -11.69 1.48 16.79
N LEU A 63 -12.21 2.47 16.07
CA LEU A 63 -11.39 3.44 15.33
C LEU A 63 -10.51 4.27 16.27
N LEU A 64 -10.92 4.49 17.52
CA LEU A 64 -10.11 5.18 18.53
C LEU A 64 -8.94 4.34 19.04
N GLU A 65 -8.89 3.05 18.71
CA GLU A 65 -7.92 2.10 19.25
C GLU A 65 -7.01 1.49 18.17
N CYS A 66 -7.31 1.70 16.88
CA CYS A 66 -6.59 1.08 15.77
C CYS A 66 -5.78 2.11 14.96
N ALA A 67 -4.69 1.66 14.33
CA ALA A 67 -3.76 2.55 13.63
C ALA A 67 -4.43 3.35 12.50
N PHE A 68 -5.30 2.70 11.71
CA PHE A 68 -6.04 3.37 10.64
C PHE A 68 -6.98 4.45 11.17
N GLY A 69 -7.74 4.15 12.23
CA GLY A 69 -8.66 5.13 12.82
C GLY A 69 -7.93 6.32 13.45
N TYR A 70 -6.78 6.10 14.10
CA TYR A 70 -5.92 7.20 14.53
C TYR A 70 -5.48 8.07 13.36
N TRP A 71 -4.95 7.46 12.29
CA TRP A 71 -4.52 8.18 11.11
C TRP A 71 -5.67 8.99 10.49
N LEU A 72 -6.85 8.38 10.35
CA LEU A 72 -8.05 8.99 9.78
C LEU A 72 -8.50 10.22 10.59
N LEU A 73 -8.57 10.09 11.92
CA LEU A 73 -8.93 11.22 12.79
C LEU A 73 -7.86 12.31 12.76
N GLU A 74 -6.59 11.92 12.72
CA GLU A 74 -5.47 12.86 12.66
C GLU A 74 -5.45 13.67 11.35
N GLN A 75 -5.84 13.09 10.21
CA GLN A 75 -5.97 13.89 8.97
C GLN A 75 -7.00 15.02 9.14
N ALA A 76 -8.14 14.75 9.80
CA ALA A 76 -9.16 15.75 10.07
C ALA A 76 -8.64 16.86 11.00
N VAL A 77 -7.94 16.48 12.06
CA VAL A 77 -7.30 17.42 13.01
C VAL A 77 -6.26 18.28 12.29
N ARG A 78 -5.41 17.65 11.45
CA ARG A 78 -4.40 18.33 10.65
C ARG A 78 -5.02 19.27 9.62
N ALA A 79 -6.12 18.90 8.98
CA ALA A 79 -6.91 19.78 8.10
C ALA A 79 -7.64 20.90 8.87
N GLY A 80 -7.93 20.69 10.16
CA GLY A 80 -8.76 21.59 10.97
C GLY A 80 -10.26 21.46 10.64
N THR A 81 -10.67 20.42 9.92
CA THR A 81 -12.07 20.16 9.58
C THR A 81 -12.28 18.71 9.14
N VAL A 82 -13.47 18.16 9.43
CA VAL A 82 -13.88 16.85 8.88
C VAL A 82 -14.24 16.93 7.39
N GLN A 83 -14.42 18.13 6.82
CA GLN A 83 -14.70 18.31 5.39
C GLN A 83 -13.54 17.92 4.47
N THR A 84 -12.37 17.56 5.03
CA THR A 84 -11.32 16.88 4.26
C THR A 84 -11.84 15.58 3.63
N TYR A 85 -12.90 14.97 4.17
CA TYR A 85 -13.55 13.77 3.63
C TYR A 85 -14.73 14.06 2.70
N TYR A 86 -14.84 15.28 2.17
CA TYR A 86 -15.98 15.65 1.33
C TYR A 86 -16.10 14.73 0.12
N GLY A 87 -17.29 14.14 -0.08
CA GLY A 87 -17.58 13.25 -1.21
C GLY A 87 -17.06 11.81 -1.06
N ILE A 88 -16.50 11.42 0.09
CA ILE A 88 -16.01 10.05 0.27
C ILE A 88 -17.16 9.04 0.37
N THR A 89 -17.02 7.90 -0.32
CA THR A 89 -17.93 6.76 -0.26
C THR A 89 -17.33 5.62 0.57
N ALA A 90 -18.13 4.60 0.89
CA ALA A 90 -17.65 3.38 1.55
C ALA A 90 -16.52 2.71 0.76
N ALA A 91 -16.65 2.64 -0.56
CA ALA A 91 -15.58 2.15 -1.45
C ALA A 91 -14.31 3.02 -1.37
N GLY A 92 -14.46 4.34 -1.28
CA GLY A 92 -13.33 5.26 -1.04
C GLY A 92 -12.64 5.02 0.30
N LEU A 93 -13.40 4.72 1.36
CA LEU A 93 -12.86 4.37 2.67
C LEU A 93 -12.09 3.04 2.66
N HIS A 94 -12.57 2.03 1.93
CA HIS A 94 -11.81 0.79 1.70
C HIS A 94 -10.49 1.06 0.99
N ARG A 95 -10.50 1.88 -0.08
CA ARG A 95 -9.26 2.26 -0.77
C ARG A 95 -8.27 3.01 0.14
N LEU A 96 -8.75 3.91 0.99
CA LEU A 96 -7.89 4.57 1.99
C LEU A 96 -7.32 3.59 3.01
N TYR A 97 -8.13 2.63 3.45
CA TYR A 97 -7.71 1.58 4.38
C TYR A 97 -6.61 0.72 3.77
N ASP A 98 -6.79 0.28 2.53
CA ASP A 98 -5.81 -0.50 1.77
C ASP A 98 -4.53 0.30 1.55
N GLN A 99 -4.64 1.58 1.18
CA GLN A 99 -3.48 2.45 0.99
C GLN A 99 -2.70 2.69 2.29
N HIS A 100 -3.40 2.87 3.41
CA HIS A 100 -2.77 2.96 4.72
C HIS A 100 -2.02 1.67 5.08
N ASN A 101 -2.60 0.51 4.79
CA ASN A 101 -1.94 -0.77 5.03
C ASN A 101 -0.75 -1.00 4.10
N TYR A 102 -0.90 -0.67 2.81
CA TYR A 102 0.15 -0.72 1.81
C TYR A 102 1.38 0.06 2.30
N ARG A 103 1.19 1.33 2.65
CA ARG A 103 2.27 2.17 3.17
C ARG A 103 2.92 1.58 4.42
N LYS A 104 2.14 1.03 5.37
CA LYS A 104 2.66 0.44 6.61
C LYS A 104 3.54 -0.79 6.37
N MET A 105 3.34 -1.51 5.27
CA MET A 105 4.15 -2.67 4.90
C MET A 105 5.48 -2.29 4.22
N ARG A 106 5.69 -1.01 3.88
CA ARG A 106 6.91 -0.52 3.22
C ARG A 106 7.83 0.16 4.23
N LEU A 107 9.02 -0.40 4.41
CA LEU A 107 10.09 0.22 5.18
C LEU A 107 11.22 0.60 4.22
N GLY A 108 11.93 1.69 4.50
CA GLY A 108 13.13 2.02 3.74
C GLY A 108 14.36 1.29 4.27
N TRP A 109 15.41 1.25 3.45
CA TRP A 109 16.74 0.79 3.82
C TRP A 109 17.43 1.83 4.73
N LEU A 110 18.10 1.38 5.81
CA LEU A 110 19.12 2.18 6.50
C LEU A 110 20.44 1.40 6.47
N ASP A 111 21.55 2.13 6.48
CA ASP A 111 22.92 1.58 6.52
C ASP A 111 23.20 0.72 7.76
N SER A 112 22.32 0.72 8.76
CA SER A 112 22.43 -0.05 10.01
C SER A 112 21.20 -0.92 10.36
N GLY A 113 20.33 -1.22 9.38
CA GLY A 113 19.17 -2.12 9.54
C GLY A 113 17.83 -1.53 9.06
N HIS A 114 16.72 -2.21 9.32
CA HIS A 114 15.38 -1.66 9.06
C HIS A 114 14.90 -0.87 10.27
N GLY A 115 14.45 0.39 10.09
CA GLY A 115 14.04 1.14 11.29
C GLY A 115 13.46 2.54 11.16
N LYS A 116 13.33 3.13 9.97
CA LYS A 116 12.64 4.43 9.84
C LYS A 116 11.67 4.44 8.67
N ASP A 117 10.59 5.17 8.90
CA ASP A 117 9.48 5.35 8.00
C ASP A 117 9.90 6.30 6.86
N VAL A 118 10.62 5.78 5.87
CA VAL A 118 11.08 6.55 4.69
C VAL A 118 9.89 7.00 3.83
N TYR A 119 8.74 6.32 3.97
CA TYR A 119 7.56 6.55 3.16
C TYR A 119 6.43 7.19 3.95
N HIS A 120 5.82 8.23 3.41
CA HIS A 120 4.66 8.88 3.99
C HIS A 120 3.45 8.72 3.07
N LEU A 121 2.25 8.76 3.65
CA LEU A 121 1.05 9.09 2.86
C LEU A 121 1.07 10.59 2.58
N CYS A 122 1.47 10.91 1.35
CA CYS A 122 1.60 12.25 0.81
C CYS A 122 0.27 12.67 0.19
N HIS A 123 -0.15 13.90 0.48
CA HIS A 123 -1.30 14.49 -0.19
C HIS A 123 -0.84 15.23 -1.42
N VAL A 124 -1.52 15.06 -2.56
CA VAL A 124 -1.29 15.84 -3.78
C VAL A 124 -1.60 17.32 -3.49
N GLN A 125 -2.85 17.63 -3.17
CA GLN A 125 -3.24 18.94 -2.63
C GLN A 125 -3.02 18.97 -1.11
N PRO A 126 -2.30 19.95 -0.55
CA PRO A 126 -2.01 19.96 0.88
C PRO A 126 -3.28 20.06 1.74
N LEU A 127 -3.33 19.30 2.85
CA LEU A 127 -4.45 19.34 3.83
C LEU A 127 -4.80 20.75 4.30
N LYS A 128 -3.79 21.63 4.37
CA LYS A 128 -3.92 23.06 4.65
C LYS A 128 -3.09 23.84 3.62
N GLY A 129 -3.75 24.26 2.55
CA GLY A 129 -3.16 25.16 1.55
C GLY A 129 -2.89 26.54 2.14
N ARG A 130 -1.90 27.24 1.56
CA ARG A 130 -1.55 28.63 1.94
C ARG A 130 -2.66 29.64 1.61
N ASP A 131 -3.45 29.32 0.59
CA ASP A 131 -4.65 30.03 0.16
C ASP A 131 -5.88 29.73 1.06
N GLY A 132 -5.72 28.90 2.07
CA GLY A 132 -6.82 28.47 2.92
C GLY A 132 -7.71 27.38 2.29
N SER A 133 -7.26 26.71 1.22
CA SER A 133 -7.89 25.48 0.72
C SER A 133 -7.58 24.27 1.60
N THR A 134 -8.43 23.25 1.58
CA THR A 134 -8.20 21.94 2.23
C THR A 134 -8.11 20.87 1.16
N GLY A 135 -6.95 20.27 0.96
CA GLY A 135 -6.82 19.04 0.17
C GLY A 135 -7.71 17.93 0.74
N LEU A 136 -8.39 17.20 -0.14
CA LEU A 136 -9.30 16.13 0.26
C LEU A 136 -8.52 14.86 0.64
N THR A 137 -8.95 14.18 1.70
CA THR A 137 -8.44 12.87 2.10
C THR A 137 -9.21 11.78 1.35
N ILE A 138 -8.89 11.61 0.07
CA ILE A 138 -9.42 10.58 -0.82
C ILE A 138 -8.26 9.85 -1.52
N SER A 139 -8.49 8.62 -1.99
CA SER A 139 -7.44 7.76 -2.59
C SER A 139 -6.77 8.35 -3.84
N GLU A 140 -7.50 9.21 -4.54
CA GLU A 140 -7.11 9.92 -5.76
C GLU A 140 -6.18 11.12 -5.43
N ASN A 141 -6.23 11.61 -4.18
CA ASN A 141 -5.47 12.78 -3.72
C ASN A 141 -4.36 12.39 -2.73
N LEU A 142 -4.14 11.09 -2.52
CA LEU A 142 -3.15 10.54 -1.61
C LEU A 142 -2.27 9.54 -2.34
N PHE A 143 -0.97 9.52 -2.07
CA PHE A 143 -0.04 8.48 -2.56
C PHE A 143 1.03 8.17 -1.51
N THR A 144 1.63 6.98 -1.58
CA THR A 144 2.80 6.64 -0.77
C THR A 144 4.06 7.25 -1.39
N GLY A 145 4.55 8.34 -0.83
CA GLY A 145 5.72 9.05 -1.35
C GLY A 145 6.89 9.04 -0.38
N ILE A 146 8.03 9.59 -0.81
CA ILE A 146 9.24 9.71 0.01
C ILE A 146 9.05 10.87 0.99
N ALA A 147 9.26 10.58 2.26
CA ALA A 147 9.02 11.49 3.38
C ALA A 147 9.81 12.80 3.22
N GLU A 148 11.09 12.70 2.88
CA GLU A 148 11.97 13.86 2.71
C GLU A 148 11.47 14.80 1.60
N LEU A 149 11.16 14.26 0.43
CA LEU A 149 10.67 15.03 -0.71
C LEU A 149 9.31 15.69 -0.41
N ASN A 150 8.43 14.98 0.30
CA ASN A 150 7.15 15.53 0.74
C ASN A 150 7.33 16.67 1.76
N GLN A 151 8.31 16.55 2.68
CA GLN A 151 8.63 17.62 3.62
C GLN A 151 9.20 18.85 2.90
N ARG A 152 10.04 18.67 1.88
CA ARG A 152 10.57 19.76 1.04
C ARG A 152 9.46 20.49 0.26
N GLN A 153 8.44 19.76 -0.20
CA GLN A 153 7.27 20.36 -0.83
C GLN A 153 6.39 21.09 0.19
N SER A 154 6.19 20.51 1.37
CA SER A 154 5.42 21.13 2.46
C SER A 154 4.01 21.54 2.01
N ASN A 155 3.55 22.73 2.40
CA ASN A 155 2.24 23.29 2.04
C ASN A 155 2.28 24.20 0.79
N LYS A 156 3.32 24.09 -0.05
CA LYS A 156 3.39 24.87 -1.29
C LYS A 156 2.20 24.51 -2.18
N PRO A 157 1.67 25.49 -2.93
CA PRO A 157 0.60 25.22 -3.88
C PRO A 157 1.08 24.21 -4.93
N VAL A 158 0.16 23.38 -5.39
CA VAL A 158 0.34 22.50 -6.54
C VAL A 158 -0.58 22.98 -7.66
N ASN A 159 -0.45 22.40 -8.85
CA ASN A 159 -1.24 22.83 -9.99
C ASN A 159 -2.75 22.65 -9.77
N THR A 160 -3.53 23.55 -10.36
CA THR A 160 -5.00 23.54 -10.25
C THR A 160 -5.65 22.33 -10.91
N TRP A 161 -4.97 21.73 -11.88
CA TRP A 161 -5.39 20.51 -12.55
C TRP A 161 -5.06 19.23 -11.77
N ALA A 162 -4.35 19.33 -10.64
CA ALA A 162 -3.90 18.17 -9.86
C ALA A 162 -4.57 18.07 -8.50
N GLY A 163 -5.00 16.86 -8.16
CA GLY A 163 -5.59 16.56 -6.86
C GLY A 163 -6.92 17.28 -6.61
N ALA A 164 -7.59 16.88 -5.53
CA ALA A 164 -8.87 17.44 -5.15
C ALA A 164 -8.72 18.29 -3.90
N SER A 165 -9.30 19.49 -3.90
CA SER A 165 -9.30 20.39 -2.75
C SER A 165 -10.66 21.07 -2.57
N LEU A 166 -10.92 21.48 -1.33
CA LEU A 166 -12.08 22.27 -0.95
C LEU A 166 -11.63 23.73 -0.73
N PRO A 167 -12.18 24.70 -1.47
CA PRO A 167 -11.82 26.10 -1.28
C PRO A 167 -12.27 26.61 0.09
N ALA A 168 -11.58 27.63 0.61
CA ALA A 168 -11.88 28.24 1.92
C ALA A 168 -13.36 28.63 2.06
N THR A 169 -13.95 29.17 0.99
CA THR A 169 -15.34 29.64 0.91
C THR A 169 -16.38 28.52 1.03
N ALA A 170 -16.02 27.28 0.66
CA ALA A 170 -16.91 26.12 0.75
C ALA A 170 -16.86 25.44 2.13
N ARG A 171 -15.97 25.88 3.02
CA ARG A 171 -15.87 25.35 4.39
C ARG A 171 -17.01 25.87 5.25
N LYS A 172 -17.70 24.96 5.93
CA LYS A 172 -18.79 25.25 6.85
C LYS A 172 -18.26 25.20 8.29
N ARG A 173 -18.47 26.29 9.03
CA ARG A 173 -18.03 26.42 10.45
C ARG A 173 -18.49 25.27 11.34
N LYS A 174 -19.67 24.70 11.08
CA LYS A 174 -20.19 23.56 11.85
C LYS A 174 -19.28 22.33 11.79
N TRP A 175 -18.45 22.19 10.76
CA TRP A 175 -17.54 21.05 10.54
C TRP A 175 -16.07 21.36 10.91
N THR A 176 -15.78 22.53 11.47
CA THR A 176 -14.44 22.91 11.92
C THR A 176 -14.02 22.11 13.15
N ILE A 177 -12.78 21.66 13.21
CA ILE A 177 -12.17 21.03 14.38
C ILE A 177 -11.31 22.06 15.10
N THR A 178 -11.52 22.22 16.40
CA THR A 178 -10.69 23.09 17.24
C THR A 178 -9.64 22.26 17.99
N LYS A 179 -8.61 22.90 18.55
CA LYS A 179 -7.49 22.19 19.21
C LYS A 179 -7.91 21.53 20.52
N GLU A 180 -9.01 22.00 21.11
CA GLU A 180 -9.54 21.56 22.40
C GLU A 180 -10.45 20.34 22.27
N MET A 181 -10.83 19.95 21.05
CA MET A 181 -11.70 18.81 20.82
C MET A 181 -11.01 17.49 21.18
N THR A 182 -11.70 16.65 21.93
CA THR A 182 -11.23 15.28 22.22
C THR A 182 -11.35 14.40 20.98
N ARG A 183 -10.62 13.28 20.94
CA ARG A 183 -10.71 12.34 19.81
C ARG A 183 -12.11 11.76 19.63
N ASP A 184 -12.81 11.50 20.74
CA ASP A 184 -14.22 11.05 20.72
C ASP A 184 -15.12 12.09 20.04
N GLN A 185 -14.93 13.38 20.36
CA GLN A 185 -15.68 14.47 19.73
C GLN A 185 -15.36 14.58 18.24
N VAL A 186 -14.08 14.43 17.85
CA VAL A 186 -13.68 14.40 16.43
C VAL A 186 -14.29 13.20 15.71
N LEU A 187 -14.30 12.01 16.32
CA LEU A 187 -14.90 10.81 15.75
C LEU A 187 -16.41 10.96 15.59
N GLN A 188 -17.12 11.49 16.60
CA GLN A 188 -18.55 11.76 16.48
C GLN A 188 -18.82 12.72 15.32
N LYS A 189 -18.03 13.79 15.23
CA LYS A 189 -18.17 14.77 14.15
C LYS A 189 -17.86 14.20 12.76
N LEU A 190 -16.90 13.29 12.67
CA LEU A 190 -16.57 12.56 11.46
C LEU A 190 -17.72 11.62 11.06
N ALA A 191 -18.27 10.88 12.03
CA ALA A 191 -19.40 9.99 11.81
C ALA A 191 -20.65 10.75 11.35
N ASP A 192 -20.93 11.91 11.95
CA ASP A 192 -22.04 12.78 11.55
C ASP A 192 -21.84 13.37 10.14
N PHE A 193 -20.60 13.59 9.73
CA PHE A 193 -20.27 14.16 8.42
C PHE A 193 -20.31 13.13 7.29
N ILE A 194 -19.65 11.98 7.48
CA ILE A 194 -19.60 10.90 6.48
C ILE A 194 -20.94 10.14 6.45
N GLY A 195 -21.59 9.99 7.61
CA GLY A 195 -22.91 9.39 7.71
C GLY A 195 -22.93 7.89 7.32
N PRO A 196 -23.93 7.44 6.54
CA PRO A 196 -24.13 6.02 6.22
C PRO A 196 -22.96 5.33 5.51
N GLU A 197 -22.12 6.08 4.80
CA GLU A 197 -20.95 5.53 4.11
C GLU A 197 -19.92 4.96 5.10
N LEU A 198 -19.76 5.60 6.26
CA LEU A 198 -18.90 5.09 7.33
C LEU A 198 -19.47 3.80 7.92
N ASP A 199 -20.79 3.75 8.12
CA ASP A 199 -21.46 2.56 8.65
C ASP A 199 -21.35 1.37 7.70
N THR A 200 -21.48 1.63 6.40
CA THR A 200 -21.36 0.63 5.33
C THR A 200 -19.94 0.07 5.27
N PHE A 201 -18.93 0.93 5.18
CA PHE A 201 -17.52 0.54 5.26
C PHE A 201 -17.24 -0.31 6.51
N LEU A 202 -17.66 0.18 7.69
CA LEU A 202 -17.44 -0.53 8.94
C LEU A 202 -18.19 -1.84 9.03
N ASP A 203 -19.32 -2.04 8.35
CA ASP A 203 -20.02 -3.32 8.31
C ASP A 203 -19.32 -4.32 7.38
N GLU A 204 -18.84 -3.85 6.23
CA GLU A 204 -18.18 -4.62 5.17
C GLU A 204 -16.78 -5.10 5.53
N LEU A 205 -16.09 -4.46 6.48
CA LEU A 205 -14.77 -4.93 6.92
C LEU A 205 -14.84 -6.39 7.39
N ASP A 206 -14.11 -7.28 6.72
CA ASP A 206 -14.00 -8.70 7.09
C ASP A 206 -13.48 -8.85 8.52
N LYS A 207 -12.39 -8.13 8.82
CA LYS A 207 -11.75 -8.09 10.13
C LYS A 207 -11.45 -6.65 10.50
N MET A 208 -11.82 -6.27 11.72
CA MET A 208 -11.45 -4.95 12.20
C MET A 208 -9.93 -4.92 12.41
N PRO A 209 -9.24 -3.82 12.03
CA PRO A 209 -7.82 -3.69 12.25
C PRO A 209 -7.50 -3.88 13.74
N GLN A 210 -6.39 -4.55 14.01
CA GLN A 210 -5.99 -4.81 15.39
C GLN A 210 -5.77 -3.49 16.14
N ARG A 211 -6.01 -3.55 17.46
CA ARG A 211 -5.60 -2.47 18.37
C ARG A 211 -4.11 -2.17 18.16
N THR A 212 -3.72 -0.92 18.37
CA THR A 212 -2.32 -0.53 18.32
C THR A 212 -1.47 -1.44 19.21
N TYR A 213 -0.21 -1.65 18.83
CA TYR A 213 0.72 -2.49 19.61
C TYR A 213 0.74 -2.08 21.08
N ARG A 214 0.78 -0.76 21.34
CA ARG A 214 0.72 -0.17 22.68
C ARG A 214 -0.50 -0.65 23.49
N LEU A 215 -1.72 -0.53 22.93
CA LEU A 215 -2.94 -0.94 23.63
C LEU A 215 -3.05 -2.47 23.79
N ARG A 216 -2.50 -3.24 22.84
CA ARG A 216 -2.40 -4.70 23.00
C ARG A 216 -1.44 -5.06 24.12
N LEU A 217 -0.28 -4.41 24.17
CA LEU A 217 0.73 -4.63 25.20
C LEU A 217 0.22 -4.23 26.59
N ALA A 218 -0.44 -3.07 26.71
CA ALA A 218 -1.12 -2.66 27.94
C ALA A 218 -2.10 -3.73 28.45
N LYS A 219 -2.91 -4.29 27.55
CA LYS A 219 -3.84 -5.38 27.90
C LYS A 219 -3.12 -6.68 28.27
N THR A 220 -2.03 -7.02 27.59
CA THR A 220 -1.20 -8.18 27.94
C THR A 220 -0.64 -8.04 29.34
N VAL A 221 0.00 -6.90 29.65
CA VAL A 221 0.55 -6.59 30.98
C VAL A 221 -0.55 -6.64 32.06
N PHE A 222 -1.70 -6.04 31.77
CA PHE A 222 -2.86 -6.04 32.66
C PHE A 222 -3.37 -7.45 32.96
N ASN A 223 -3.41 -8.34 31.97
CA ASN A 223 -3.87 -9.72 32.17
C ASN A 223 -2.83 -10.58 32.91
N GLN A 224 -1.54 -10.30 32.70
CA GLN A 224 -0.44 -11.05 33.31
C GLN A 224 -0.22 -10.70 34.78
N GLN A 225 -0.65 -9.52 35.24
CA GLN A 225 -0.47 -9.12 36.65
C GLN A 225 -1.26 -10.00 37.63
N SER A 226 -2.27 -10.72 37.15
CA SER A 226 -3.08 -11.66 37.93
C SER A 226 -2.70 -13.13 37.68
N ASN A 227 -1.62 -13.38 36.93
CA ASN A 227 -1.15 -14.71 36.60
C ASN A 227 0.02 -15.10 37.52
N GLU A 228 -0.16 -16.15 38.31
CA GLU A 228 0.85 -16.67 39.26
C GLU A 228 2.13 -17.18 38.56
N LEU A 229 2.07 -17.47 37.26
CA LEU A 229 3.23 -17.89 36.47
C LEU A 229 4.10 -16.73 35.95
N CYS A 230 3.72 -15.48 36.22
CA CYS A 230 4.46 -14.28 35.83
C CYS A 230 5.09 -13.61 37.04
N GLU A 231 6.24 -12.96 36.85
CA GLU A 231 6.87 -12.18 37.92
C GLU A 231 5.97 -11.01 38.34
N PRO A 232 5.84 -10.74 39.65
CA PRO A 232 4.99 -9.66 40.14
C PRO A 232 5.58 -8.31 39.75
N LEU A 233 4.69 -7.37 39.40
CA LEU A 233 5.04 -5.97 39.24
C LEU A 233 5.17 -5.29 40.62
N ASP A 234 5.73 -4.08 40.62
CA ASP A 234 5.86 -3.23 41.81
C ASP A 234 4.50 -2.90 42.45
N ARG A 235 3.45 -2.82 41.64
CA ARG A 235 2.07 -2.62 42.07
C ARG A 235 1.08 -3.17 41.05
N SER A 236 -0.18 -3.30 41.45
CA SER A 236 -1.28 -3.58 40.53
C SER A 236 -1.68 -2.32 39.77
N TYR A 237 -1.63 -2.37 38.44
CA TYR A 237 -2.02 -1.26 37.58
C TYR A 237 -3.44 -1.44 37.07
N THR A 238 -4.19 -0.34 36.99
CA THR A 238 -5.45 -0.33 36.26
C THR A 238 -5.20 -0.35 34.75
N LEU A 239 -6.16 -0.87 33.97
CA LEU A 239 -6.03 -0.86 32.51
C LEU A 239 -5.88 0.57 31.96
N ALA A 240 -6.60 1.54 32.53
CA ALA A 240 -6.54 2.93 32.11
C ALA A 240 -5.16 3.56 32.34
N GLU A 241 -4.49 3.25 33.46
CA GLU A 241 -3.12 3.67 33.70
C GLU A 241 -2.17 3.08 32.65
N LEU A 242 -2.23 1.76 32.40
CA LEU A 242 -1.39 1.10 31.39
C LEU A 242 -1.66 1.64 29.98
N GLU A 243 -2.91 1.92 29.65
CA GLU A 243 -3.30 2.53 28.37
C GLU A 243 -2.88 4.00 28.24
N SER A 244 -2.32 4.64 29.27
CA SER A 244 -1.72 5.97 29.22
C SER A 244 -0.19 5.95 29.07
N LEU A 245 0.46 4.84 29.41
CA LEU A 245 1.92 4.69 29.36
C LEU A 245 2.47 4.65 27.92
N LYS A 246 3.76 5.00 27.81
CA LYS A 246 4.53 4.89 26.56
C LYS A 246 4.83 3.43 26.21
N VAL A 247 5.20 3.19 24.95
CA VAL A 247 5.48 1.83 24.47
C VAL A 247 6.67 1.21 25.21
N GLU A 248 7.72 2.01 25.44
CA GLU A 248 8.96 1.60 26.09
C GLU A 248 8.72 1.19 27.55
N GLU A 249 7.88 1.95 28.27
CA GLU A 249 7.47 1.66 29.65
C GLU A 249 6.68 0.35 29.72
N LEU A 250 5.72 0.17 28.81
CA LEU A 250 4.93 -1.06 28.71
C LEU A 250 5.79 -2.28 28.33
N GLN A 251 6.81 -2.08 27.50
CA GLN A 251 7.77 -3.13 27.14
C GLN A 251 8.62 -3.54 28.33
N MET A 252 9.03 -2.58 29.15
CA MET A 252 9.76 -2.85 30.39
C MET A 252 8.89 -3.64 31.38
N LEU A 253 7.64 -3.22 31.61
CA LEU A 253 6.71 -3.94 32.49
C LEU A 253 6.46 -5.37 32.00
N ASN A 254 6.28 -5.56 30.70
CA ASN A 254 6.13 -6.89 30.10
C ASN A 254 7.43 -7.72 30.20
N ALA A 255 8.62 -7.09 30.12
CA ALA A 255 9.89 -7.79 30.29
C ALA A 255 10.06 -8.28 31.74
N ILE A 256 9.72 -7.44 32.72
CA ILE A 256 9.71 -7.80 34.15
C ILE A 256 8.82 -9.01 34.38
N GLN A 257 7.56 -8.98 33.93
CA GLN A 257 6.62 -10.12 34.06
C GLN A 257 7.09 -11.42 33.40
N GLN A 258 8.00 -11.33 32.42
CA GLN A 258 8.64 -12.46 31.73
C GLN A 258 9.97 -12.89 32.37
N GLY A 259 10.37 -12.32 33.51
CA GLY A 259 11.64 -12.62 34.17
C GLY A 259 12.87 -12.08 33.43
N ARG A 260 12.71 -11.06 32.59
CA ARG A 260 13.81 -10.45 31.81
C ARG A 260 14.20 -9.11 32.40
N THR A 261 15.50 -8.82 32.41
CA THR A 261 16.07 -7.55 32.90
C THR A 261 16.19 -6.48 31.82
N SER A 262 15.91 -6.82 30.56
CA SER A 262 16.00 -5.91 29.43
C SER A 262 14.86 -6.12 28.44
N ILE A 263 14.52 -5.02 27.73
CA ILE A 263 13.57 -5.06 26.62
C ILE A 263 14.22 -5.87 25.49
N ALA A 264 13.53 -6.91 25.02
CA ALA A 264 13.95 -7.61 23.81
C ALA A 264 14.05 -6.60 22.66
N SER A 265 15.17 -6.59 21.93
CA SER A 265 15.33 -5.73 20.76
C SER A 265 14.09 -5.90 19.86
N PHE A 266 13.52 -4.77 19.44
CA PHE A 266 12.35 -4.79 18.57
C PHE A 266 12.74 -5.48 17.26
N GLY A 267 12.46 -6.78 17.16
CA GLY A 267 12.46 -7.47 15.88
C GLY A 267 11.33 -6.85 15.09
N ALA A 268 11.66 -5.99 14.12
CA ALA A 268 10.71 -5.38 13.20
C ALA A 268 9.98 -6.49 12.44
N THR A 269 8.91 -6.97 13.04
CA THR A 269 8.06 -8.02 12.51
C THR A 269 7.04 -7.33 11.61
N GLY A 270 7.40 -7.12 10.33
CA GLY A 270 6.34 -6.99 9.32
C GLY A 270 6.50 -6.02 8.17
N GLY A 271 7.70 -5.72 7.69
CA GLY A 271 7.86 -5.06 6.39
C GLY A 271 9.10 -5.57 5.67
N ARG A 272 8.97 -6.01 4.42
CA ARG A 272 10.14 -6.14 3.54
C ARG A 272 10.61 -4.72 3.24
N ALA A 273 11.92 -4.45 3.31
CA ALA A 273 12.42 -3.19 2.80
C ALA A 273 12.05 -3.07 1.32
N ASP A 274 11.59 -1.88 0.92
CA ASP A 274 11.22 -1.59 -0.46
C ASP A 274 12.04 -0.41 -0.96
N SER A 275 12.30 -0.39 -2.27
CA SER A 275 13.08 0.66 -2.90
C SER A 275 12.24 1.91 -3.16
N LYS A 276 12.90 3.06 -3.20
CA LYS A 276 12.22 4.33 -3.51
C LYS A 276 11.59 4.23 -4.89
N LEU A 277 12.34 3.70 -5.85
CA LEU A 277 11.88 3.54 -7.22
C LEU A 277 10.71 2.55 -7.32
N GLY A 278 10.73 1.44 -6.57
CA GLY A 278 9.67 0.44 -6.53
C GLY A 278 8.35 1.00 -5.96
N VAL A 279 8.43 1.75 -4.86
CA VAL A 279 7.24 2.40 -4.28
C VAL A 279 6.65 3.43 -5.25
N LEU A 280 7.50 4.23 -5.89
CA LEU A 280 7.06 5.22 -6.87
C LEU A 280 6.47 4.55 -8.12
N HIS A 281 7.03 3.44 -8.59
CA HIS A 281 6.46 2.65 -9.68
C HIS A 281 5.03 2.18 -9.35
N ASP A 282 4.82 1.54 -8.20
CA ASP A 282 3.52 1.02 -7.79
C ASP A 282 2.47 2.15 -7.69
N GLU A 283 2.86 3.30 -7.15
CA GLU A 283 1.99 4.47 -7.06
C GLU A 283 1.73 5.13 -8.42
N LEU A 284 2.70 5.17 -9.34
CA LEU A 284 2.50 5.68 -10.70
C LEU A 284 1.53 4.79 -11.50
N VAL A 285 1.62 3.46 -11.35
CA VAL A 285 0.66 2.50 -11.92
C VAL A 285 -0.73 2.72 -11.33
N ARG A 286 -0.82 2.94 -10.01
CA ARG A 286 -2.12 3.20 -9.38
C ARG A 286 -2.71 4.54 -9.79
N PHE A 287 -1.90 5.59 -9.87
CA PHE A 287 -2.37 6.93 -10.26
C PHE A 287 -2.78 6.97 -11.74
N SER A 288 -2.08 6.26 -12.61
CA SER A 288 -2.45 6.18 -14.02
C SER A 288 -3.78 5.44 -14.27
N THR A 289 -4.23 4.62 -13.31
CA THR A 289 -5.51 3.89 -13.37
C THR A 289 -6.64 4.61 -12.63
N VAL A 290 -6.35 5.28 -11.52
CA VAL A 290 -7.34 5.89 -10.64
C VAL A 290 -7.67 7.35 -11.00
N LEU A 291 -6.71 8.11 -11.57
CA LEU A 291 -6.95 9.49 -11.98
C LEU A 291 -7.79 9.56 -13.27
N SER A 292 -8.63 10.59 -13.36
CA SER A 292 -9.32 10.93 -14.60
C SER A 292 -8.32 11.35 -15.69
N GLU A 293 -8.76 11.31 -16.95
CA GLU A 293 -7.97 11.83 -18.07
C GLU A 293 -7.58 13.30 -17.86
N GLY A 294 -6.35 13.63 -18.23
CA GLY A 294 -5.78 14.96 -18.08
C GLY A 294 -4.31 14.95 -17.68
N GLN A 295 -3.74 16.15 -17.56
CA GLN A 295 -2.30 16.38 -17.38
C GLN A 295 -1.68 15.60 -16.22
N HIS A 296 -2.40 15.42 -15.10
CA HIS A 296 -1.88 14.68 -13.95
C HIS A 296 -1.66 13.21 -14.28
N ARG A 297 -2.66 12.57 -14.89
CA ARG A 297 -2.58 11.18 -15.34
C ARG A 297 -1.48 11.02 -16.39
N ASP A 298 -1.40 11.96 -17.33
CA ASP A 298 -0.40 11.93 -18.41
C ASP A 298 1.04 12.08 -17.87
N ASN A 299 1.25 12.94 -16.87
CA ASN A 299 2.54 13.08 -16.20
C ASN A 299 2.92 11.79 -15.46
N CYS A 300 1.96 11.12 -14.81
CA CYS A 300 2.19 9.84 -14.15
C CYS A 300 2.52 8.73 -15.16
N LEU A 301 1.78 8.64 -16.27
CA LEU A 301 2.05 7.69 -17.36
C LEU A 301 3.43 7.92 -17.98
N PHE A 302 3.78 9.18 -18.24
CA PHE A 302 5.09 9.54 -18.77
C PHE A 302 6.22 9.11 -17.81
N MET A 303 6.11 9.46 -16.52
CA MET A 303 7.14 9.10 -15.54
C MET A 303 7.22 7.59 -15.30
N LEU A 304 6.11 6.85 -15.39
CA LEU A 304 6.09 5.40 -15.27
C LEU A 304 7.03 4.73 -16.28
N LYS A 305 7.04 5.21 -17.53
CA LYS A 305 7.92 4.70 -18.59
C LYS A 305 9.40 4.85 -18.22
N LEU A 306 9.79 6.04 -17.78
CA LEU A 306 11.17 6.33 -17.37
C LEU A 306 11.59 5.54 -16.13
N VAL A 307 10.69 5.42 -15.15
CA VAL A 307 10.90 4.64 -13.92
C VAL A 307 11.12 3.16 -14.24
N ARG A 308 10.36 2.59 -15.19
CA ARG A 308 10.56 1.20 -15.64
C ARG A 308 11.94 0.98 -16.24
N VAL A 309 12.34 1.80 -17.21
CA VAL A 309 13.67 1.69 -17.86
C VAL A 309 14.80 1.84 -16.84
N MET A 310 14.70 2.82 -15.95
CA MET A 310 15.70 2.99 -14.88
C MET A 310 15.73 1.78 -13.94
N GLY A 311 14.56 1.26 -13.55
CA GLY A 311 14.45 0.09 -12.70
C GLY A 311 15.03 -1.17 -13.36
N ILE A 312 14.83 -1.37 -14.66
CA ILE A 312 15.40 -2.47 -15.45
C ILE A 312 16.93 -2.42 -15.36
N TYR A 313 17.52 -1.25 -15.62
CA TYR A 313 18.97 -1.09 -15.53
C TYR A 313 19.51 -1.36 -14.11
N LEU A 314 18.83 -0.84 -13.08
CA LEU A 314 19.23 -1.06 -11.69
C LEU A 314 19.13 -2.54 -11.28
N ALA A 315 18.09 -3.24 -11.72
CA ALA A 315 17.94 -4.67 -11.48
C ALA A 315 19.05 -5.48 -12.17
N GLN A 316 19.39 -5.13 -13.41
CA GLN A 316 20.47 -5.75 -14.18
C GLN A 316 21.83 -5.65 -13.48
N ILE A 317 22.20 -4.47 -12.96
CA ILE A 317 23.48 -4.29 -12.24
C ILE A 317 23.42 -4.79 -10.80
N GLY A 318 22.26 -5.29 -10.37
CA GLY A 318 22.03 -5.84 -9.06
C GLY A 318 22.02 -4.83 -7.92
N SER A 319 21.62 -3.59 -8.20
CA SER A 319 21.37 -2.56 -7.19
C SER A 319 20.14 -2.90 -6.33
N GLU A 320 20.19 -2.58 -5.04
CA GLU A 320 19.06 -2.76 -4.12
C GLU A 320 17.80 -2.01 -4.58
N GLU A 321 17.96 -0.84 -5.22
CA GLU A 321 16.82 -0.08 -5.75
C GLU A 321 16.07 -0.83 -6.86
N GLY A 322 16.77 -1.63 -7.67
CA GLY A 322 16.19 -2.44 -8.73
C GLY A 322 15.80 -3.86 -8.31
N LYS A 323 16.47 -4.43 -7.30
CA LYS A 323 16.22 -5.78 -6.78
C LYS A 323 15.11 -5.85 -5.72
N ALA A 324 14.74 -4.73 -5.13
CA ALA A 324 13.64 -4.67 -4.17
C ALA A 324 12.32 -5.03 -4.88
N HIS A 325 12.06 -6.33 -4.92
CA HIS A 325 11.02 -7.04 -5.69
C HIS A 325 11.27 -7.16 -7.21
N SER A 326 10.76 -8.25 -7.78
CA SER A 326 10.85 -8.62 -9.20
C SER A 326 9.91 -7.80 -10.11
N ARG A 327 9.88 -6.47 -9.92
CA ARG A 327 8.97 -5.56 -10.66
C ARG A 327 9.53 -5.08 -11.99
N PHE A 328 10.85 -4.91 -12.06
CA PHE A 328 11.50 -4.23 -13.17
C PHE A 328 12.13 -5.18 -14.18
N LEU A 329 12.76 -6.25 -13.71
CA LEU A 329 13.37 -7.26 -14.59
C LEU A 329 13.09 -8.64 -14.00
N ALA A 330 12.23 -9.40 -14.66
CA ALA A 330 11.99 -10.79 -14.32
C ALA A 330 13.11 -11.63 -14.97
N GLN A 331 13.93 -12.28 -14.15
CA GLN A 331 15.07 -13.07 -14.62
C GLN A 331 14.73 -14.55 -14.84
N GLY A 332 13.44 -14.91 -15.00
CA GLY A 332 12.87 -16.28 -14.95
C GLY A 332 13.78 -17.42 -15.45
N ASP A 333 13.51 -17.93 -16.66
CA ASP A 333 14.37 -18.89 -17.36
C ASP A 333 15.30 -18.19 -18.38
N ALA A 334 15.40 -16.86 -18.31
CA ALA A 334 16.21 -16.06 -19.22
C ALA A 334 17.14 -15.13 -18.45
N SER A 335 18.40 -15.07 -18.88
CA SER A 335 19.36 -14.08 -18.40
C SER A 335 19.48 -12.94 -19.40
N TRP A 336 19.31 -11.71 -18.93
CA TRP A 336 19.25 -10.55 -19.82
C TRP A 336 19.81 -9.28 -19.18
N ALA A 337 20.60 -8.57 -19.97
CA ALA A 337 21.23 -7.31 -19.61
C ALA A 337 21.05 -6.30 -20.76
N PRO A 338 19.82 -5.79 -20.96
CA PRO A 338 19.49 -5.01 -22.15
C PRO A 338 20.18 -3.66 -22.25
N LEU A 339 20.63 -3.10 -21.13
CA LEU A 339 21.05 -1.71 -21.06
C LEU A 339 22.53 -1.56 -20.68
N SER A 340 23.18 -0.54 -21.23
CA SER A 340 24.50 -0.09 -20.77
C SER A 340 24.44 1.36 -20.33
N HIS A 341 25.16 1.69 -19.26
CA HIS A 341 25.32 3.06 -18.80
C HIS A 341 26.52 3.73 -19.47
N LEU A 342 26.27 4.83 -20.16
CA LEU A 342 27.24 5.61 -20.91
C LEU A 342 27.53 6.92 -20.20
N TYR A 343 28.76 7.08 -19.73
CA TYR A 343 29.25 8.36 -19.22
C TYR A 343 29.91 9.17 -20.35
N GLN A 344 29.25 10.24 -20.78
CA GLN A 344 29.67 11.02 -21.95
C GLN A 344 31.05 11.70 -21.78
N GLY A 345 31.49 11.97 -20.55
CA GLY A 345 32.78 12.61 -20.32
C GLY A 345 33.98 11.72 -20.65
N GLN A 346 33.85 10.39 -20.50
CA GLN A 346 34.92 9.41 -20.73
C GLN A 346 34.35 8.04 -21.16
N PRO A 347 33.80 7.91 -22.37
CA PRO A 347 32.97 6.76 -22.75
C PRO A 347 33.68 5.40 -22.75
N TRP A 348 35.02 5.37 -22.90
CA TRP A 348 35.75 4.12 -23.10
C TRP A 348 36.44 3.57 -21.84
N ARG A 349 36.56 4.35 -20.76
CA ARG A 349 37.30 3.97 -19.52
C ARG A 349 36.83 4.78 -18.32
N THR A 350 35.53 4.92 -18.10
CA THR A 350 35.05 5.68 -16.95
C THR A 350 35.41 4.96 -15.64
N PRO A 351 36.12 5.61 -14.71
CA PRO A 351 36.31 5.08 -13.37
C PRO A 351 34.98 4.71 -12.70
N ALA A 352 34.96 3.61 -11.95
CA ALA A 352 33.74 3.09 -11.32
C ALA A 352 33.05 4.12 -10.39
N HIS A 353 33.83 4.94 -9.68
CA HIS A 353 33.28 5.99 -8.81
C HIS A 353 32.55 7.08 -9.61
N LEU A 354 33.07 7.51 -10.76
CA LEU A 354 32.40 8.50 -11.60
C LEU A 354 31.11 7.95 -12.22
N LEU A 355 31.08 6.66 -12.57
CA LEU A 355 29.85 5.99 -13.02
C LEU A 355 28.81 5.92 -11.90
N ALA A 356 29.24 5.61 -10.68
CA ALA A 356 28.37 5.57 -9.51
C ALA A 356 27.79 6.95 -9.19
N ASP A 357 28.62 8.00 -9.24
CA ASP A 357 28.20 9.38 -8.98
C ASP A 357 27.24 9.92 -10.07
N ASP A 358 27.51 9.63 -11.34
CA ASP A 358 26.61 10.04 -12.44
C ASP A 358 25.27 9.27 -12.38
N LEU A 359 25.33 7.97 -12.03
CA LEU A 359 24.14 7.14 -11.83
C LEU A 359 23.29 7.63 -10.64
N ASP A 360 23.93 7.94 -9.51
CA ASP A 360 23.25 8.54 -8.36
C ASP A 360 22.64 9.90 -8.74
N GLY A 361 23.40 10.73 -9.46
CA GLY A 361 22.90 12.01 -9.96
C GLY A 361 21.72 11.86 -10.93
N LEU A 362 21.66 10.80 -11.75
CA LEU A 362 20.54 10.48 -12.62
C LEU A 362 19.33 10.00 -11.82
N LEU A 363 19.54 9.19 -10.79
CA LEU A 363 18.47 8.63 -9.96
C LEU A 363 17.89 9.67 -8.99
N ASN A 364 18.73 10.30 -8.18
CA ASN A 364 18.35 11.17 -7.06
C ASN A 364 18.42 12.67 -7.39
N GLY A 365 19.11 13.04 -8.47
CA GLY A 365 19.33 14.43 -8.85
C GLY A 365 20.67 14.96 -8.36
N VAL A 366 21.06 16.14 -8.86
CA VAL A 366 22.28 16.84 -8.44
C VAL A 366 21.88 18.11 -7.73
N TYR A 367 22.43 18.36 -6.54
CA TYR A 367 22.11 19.51 -5.70
C TYR A 367 23.38 20.32 -5.40
N ASP A 368 23.23 21.63 -5.24
CA ASP A 368 24.33 22.48 -4.78
C ASP A 368 24.56 22.35 -3.26
N ALA A 369 25.64 22.96 -2.75
CA ALA A 369 25.95 22.95 -1.32
C ALA A 369 24.87 23.63 -0.43
N LYS A 370 23.94 24.38 -1.03
CA LYS A 370 22.80 25.02 -0.36
C LYS A 370 21.53 24.16 -0.46
N GLY A 371 21.62 22.96 -1.04
CA GLY A 371 20.49 22.05 -1.24
C GLY A 371 19.56 22.45 -2.38
N ARG A 372 19.95 23.37 -3.26
CA ARG A 372 19.18 23.73 -4.46
C ARG A 372 19.41 22.71 -5.55
N GLU A 373 18.33 22.24 -6.15
CA GLU A 373 18.38 21.29 -7.26
C GLU A 373 19.03 21.96 -8.48
N LEU A 374 20.13 21.39 -8.96
CA LEU A 374 20.84 21.79 -10.17
C LEU A 374 20.36 20.98 -11.37
N LYS A 375 20.13 19.68 -11.17
CA LYS A 375 19.66 18.77 -12.21
C LYS A 375 18.69 17.75 -11.61
N PRO A 376 17.42 17.71 -12.04
CA PRO A 376 16.43 16.80 -11.47
C PRO A 376 16.71 15.33 -11.81
N GLY A 377 16.55 14.46 -10.81
CA GLY A 377 16.67 13.00 -10.95
C GLY A 377 15.33 12.31 -11.22
N ILE A 378 15.38 11.03 -11.58
CA ILE A 378 14.18 10.22 -11.85
C ILE A 378 13.28 10.12 -10.61
N VAL A 379 13.84 9.87 -9.43
CA VAL A 379 13.09 9.75 -8.17
C VAL A 379 12.34 11.04 -7.80
N PRO A 380 12.99 12.22 -7.70
CA PRO A 380 12.27 13.45 -7.39
C PRO A 380 11.25 13.84 -8.46
N MET A 381 11.51 13.58 -9.75
CA MET A 381 10.54 13.85 -10.82
C MET A 381 9.34 12.90 -10.81
N ALA A 382 9.53 11.63 -10.49
CA ALA A 382 8.43 10.68 -10.33
C ALA A 382 7.54 11.08 -9.15
N GLN A 383 8.12 11.51 -8.03
CA GLN A 383 7.34 12.07 -6.93
C GLN A 383 6.66 13.39 -7.31
N ALA A 384 7.32 14.28 -8.06
CA ALA A 384 6.72 15.52 -8.54
C ALA A 384 5.50 15.25 -9.43
N ALA A 385 5.56 14.26 -10.32
CA ALA A 385 4.43 13.82 -11.13
C ALA A 385 3.25 13.34 -10.27
N LEU A 386 3.50 12.44 -9.29
CA LEU A 386 2.47 11.99 -8.34
C LEU A 386 1.88 13.15 -7.53
N GLN A 387 2.72 14.09 -7.11
CA GLN A 387 2.37 15.28 -6.35
C GLN A 387 1.60 16.32 -7.19
N GLY A 388 1.48 16.14 -8.50
CA GLY A 388 0.76 17.07 -9.37
C GLY A 388 1.54 18.34 -9.73
N LEU A 389 2.88 18.26 -9.65
CA LEU A 389 3.76 19.36 -10.04
C LEU A 389 4.08 19.27 -11.54
N ASP A 390 4.54 20.40 -12.08
CA ASP A 390 5.08 20.44 -13.43
C ASP A 390 6.37 19.62 -13.49
N ILE A 391 6.50 18.87 -14.57
CA ILE A 391 7.69 18.08 -14.89
C ILE A 391 8.20 18.50 -16.27
N ASP A 392 9.50 18.70 -16.38
CA ASP A 392 10.15 18.94 -17.66
C ASP A 392 10.38 17.59 -18.35
N ARG A 393 9.40 17.16 -19.14
CA ARG A 393 9.37 15.85 -19.82
C ARG A 393 10.57 15.69 -20.76
N ASP A 394 10.84 16.70 -21.57
CA ASP A 394 11.92 16.66 -22.54
C ASP A 394 13.28 16.59 -21.85
N TYR A 395 13.49 17.38 -20.81
CA TYR A 395 14.74 17.37 -20.07
C TYR A 395 15.01 15.99 -19.45
N ILE A 396 14.05 15.46 -18.69
CA ILE A 396 14.27 14.21 -17.94
C ILE A 396 14.36 12.98 -18.88
N SER A 397 13.60 12.95 -19.96
CA SER A 397 13.70 11.93 -21.00
C SER A 397 15.07 11.97 -21.68
N ASN A 398 15.47 13.14 -22.20
CA ASN A 398 16.79 13.33 -22.83
C ASN A 398 17.94 13.05 -21.87
N ARG A 399 17.74 13.30 -20.56
CA ARG A 399 18.73 12.95 -19.56
C ARG A 399 18.91 11.44 -19.50
N LEU A 400 17.82 10.67 -19.37
CA LEU A 400 17.85 9.21 -19.30
C LEU A 400 18.45 8.59 -20.57
N THR A 401 17.95 8.95 -21.75
CA THR A 401 18.36 8.36 -23.04
C THR A 401 19.80 8.68 -23.43
N LYS A 402 20.36 9.79 -22.94
CA LYS A 402 21.79 10.10 -23.10
C LYS A 402 22.72 9.25 -22.23
N ARG A 403 22.22 8.64 -21.15
CA ARG A 403 23.01 7.80 -20.23
C ARG A 403 22.72 6.32 -20.40
N LEU A 404 21.53 5.93 -20.85
CA LEU A 404 21.17 4.54 -21.06
C LEU A 404 21.03 4.26 -22.54
N THR A 405 21.77 3.25 -23.00
CA THR A 405 21.74 2.78 -24.39
C THR A 405 21.43 1.30 -24.41
N VAL A 406 20.77 0.83 -25.46
CA VAL A 406 20.53 -0.60 -25.67
C VAL A 406 21.86 -1.30 -25.98
N LYS A 407 22.21 -2.28 -25.14
CA LYS A 407 23.35 -3.19 -25.34
C LYS A 407 22.94 -4.40 -26.17
N THR A 408 21.80 -5.00 -25.87
CA THR A 408 21.23 -6.16 -26.58
C THR A 408 19.73 -6.22 -26.34
N LEU A 409 18.94 -6.47 -27.38
CA LEU A 409 17.51 -6.78 -27.24
C LEU A 409 17.25 -8.28 -27.08
N ASN A 410 18.26 -9.11 -27.35
CA ASN A 410 18.14 -10.54 -27.41
C ASN A 410 18.54 -11.12 -26.05
N PRO A 411 17.59 -11.67 -25.27
CA PRO A 411 17.90 -12.35 -24.01
C PRO A 411 18.54 -13.71 -24.29
N VAL A 412 19.37 -14.16 -23.34
CA VAL A 412 19.91 -15.53 -23.37
C VAL A 412 18.91 -16.43 -22.66
N VAL A 413 18.29 -17.33 -23.42
CA VAL A 413 17.25 -18.24 -22.96
C VAL A 413 17.88 -19.56 -22.50
N ALA A 414 17.43 -20.09 -21.36
CA ALA A 414 17.79 -21.44 -20.92
C ALA A 414 16.77 -22.46 -21.47
N ALA A 415 17.21 -23.70 -21.68
CA ALA A 415 16.26 -24.79 -21.90
C ALA A 415 15.39 -24.99 -20.64
N PRO A 416 14.11 -25.36 -20.79
CA PRO A 416 13.29 -25.68 -19.62
C PRO A 416 13.90 -26.84 -18.84
N ASN A 417 13.70 -26.79 -17.53
CA ASN A 417 13.95 -27.94 -16.65
C ASN A 417 12.60 -28.61 -16.31
N ASP A 418 12.65 -29.74 -15.60
CA ASP A 418 11.43 -30.47 -15.20
C ASP A 418 10.41 -29.57 -14.49
N TRP A 419 10.87 -28.67 -13.62
CA TRP A 419 9.99 -27.80 -12.85
C TRP A 419 9.36 -26.69 -13.70
N SER A 420 10.14 -25.99 -14.53
CA SER A 420 9.60 -24.90 -15.38
C SER A 420 8.73 -25.44 -16.52
N TRP A 421 9.02 -26.66 -16.97
CA TRP A 421 8.18 -27.43 -17.89
C TRP A 421 6.84 -27.81 -17.27
N GLU A 422 6.84 -28.42 -16.08
CA GLU A 422 5.63 -28.79 -15.36
C GLU A 422 4.78 -27.55 -14.99
N ALA A 423 5.43 -26.46 -14.57
CA ALA A 423 4.76 -25.19 -14.29
C ALA A 423 4.06 -24.61 -15.53
N SER A 424 4.54 -24.95 -16.72
CA SER A 424 3.95 -24.58 -18.01
C SER A 424 2.96 -25.64 -18.53
N GLY A 425 2.47 -26.53 -17.67
CA GLY A 425 1.49 -27.56 -18.05
C GLY A 425 2.07 -28.69 -18.90
N SER A 426 3.41 -28.84 -18.94
CA SER A 426 4.09 -29.79 -19.82
C SER A 426 3.78 -29.58 -21.31
N ASP A 427 3.70 -28.32 -21.73
CA ASP A 427 3.38 -27.92 -23.10
C ASP A 427 4.36 -26.84 -23.61
N TRP A 428 4.86 -27.04 -24.83
CA TRP A 428 5.88 -26.16 -25.41
C TRP A 428 5.33 -24.81 -25.83
N LEU A 429 4.09 -24.76 -26.33
CA LEU A 429 3.46 -23.49 -26.70
C LEU A 429 3.26 -22.64 -25.44
N THR A 430 2.74 -23.25 -24.39
CA THR A 430 2.57 -22.59 -23.09
C THR A 430 3.91 -22.13 -22.50
N TYR A 431 4.98 -22.92 -22.62
CA TYR A 431 6.31 -22.52 -22.19
C TYR A 431 6.84 -21.30 -22.96
N ILE A 432 6.71 -21.31 -24.31
CA ILE A 432 7.12 -20.21 -25.18
C ILE A 432 6.30 -18.94 -24.88
N ASP A 433 4.99 -19.07 -24.72
CA ASP A 433 4.10 -17.96 -24.37
C ASP A 433 4.49 -17.36 -23.01
N ASN A 434 4.80 -18.20 -22.02
CA ASN A 434 5.28 -17.74 -20.71
C ASN A 434 6.63 -17.02 -20.82
N LEU A 435 7.53 -17.51 -21.67
CA LEU A 435 8.83 -16.89 -21.93
C LEU A 435 8.64 -15.49 -22.52
N TYR A 436 7.84 -15.34 -23.59
CA TYR A 436 7.54 -14.04 -24.17
C TYR A 436 6.84 -13.11 -23.18
N ALA A 437 5.83 -13.60 -22.45
CA ALA A 437 5.13 -12.82 -21.44
C ALA A 437 6.07 -12.29 -20.33
N SER A 438 7.16 -13.01 -20.04
CA SER A 438 8.16 -12.57 -19.07
C SER A 438 9.10 -11.47 -19.59
N LEU A 439 9.33 -11.43 -20.91
CA LEU A 439 10.26 -10.51 -21.58
C LEU A 439 9.56 -9.23 -22.09
N GLU A 440 8.30 -9.36 -22.51
CA GLU A 440 7.48 -8.30 -23.11
C GLU A 440 7.43 -7.00 -22.30
N PRO A 441 7.27 -7.01 -20.96
CA PRO A 441 7.26 -5.78 -20.18
C PRO A 441 8.56 -4.96 -20.32
N THR A 442 9.68 -5.63 -20.56
CA THR A 442 10.98 -4.98 -20.74
C THR A 442 11.10 -4.37 -22.13
N TRP A 443 10.76 -5.10 -23.20
CA TRP A 443 10.75 -4.56 -24.55
C TRP A 443 9.79 -3.38 -24.68
N GLN A 444 8.57 -3.51 -24.15
CA GLN A 444 7.60 -2.42 -24.16
C GLN A 444 8.13 -1.19 -23.41
N ALA A 445 8.82 -1.37 -22.28
CA ALA A 445 9.43 -0.24 -21.56
C ALA A 445 10.54 0.46 -22.36
N LEU A 446 11.34 -0.29 -23.12
CA LEU A 446 12.38 0.29 -23.99
C LEU A 446 11.77 1.03 -25.18
N LEU A 447 10.75 0.44 -25.81
CA LEU A 447 9.98 1.04 -26.90
C LEU A 447 9.29 2.33 -26.45
N ASP A 448 8.67 2.31 -25.28
CA ASP A 448 7.92 3.43 -24.70
C ASP A 448 8.76 4.70 -24.49
N VAL A 449 10.07 4.56 -24.33
CA VAL A 449 11.04 5.65 -24.11
C VAL A 449 11.84 5.95 -25.40
N GLY A 450 11.63 5.19 -26.47
CA GLY A 450 12.31 5.35 -27.75
C GLY A 450 13.77 4.89 -27.73
N LEU A 451 14.11 3.92 -26.90
CA LEU A 451 15.44 3.30 -26.88
C LEU A 451 15.61 2.22 -27.96
N CYS A 452 14.50 1.65 -28.43
CA CYS A 452 14.41 0.77 -29.59
C CYS A 452 13.16 1.10 -30.41
N ASN A 453 13.02 0.50 -31.59
CA ASN A 453 11.83 0.58 -32.43
C ASN A 453 11.09 -0.77 -32.51
N GLU A 454 9.91 -0.79 -33.13
CA GLU A 454 9.07 -2.00 -33.23
C GLU A 454 9.75 -3.11 -34.05
N GLU A 455 10.42 -2.76 -35.15
CA GLU A 455 11.16 -3.70 -36.00
C GLU A 455 12.24 -4.45 -35.22
N GLN A 456 13.02 -3.73 -34.41
CA GLN A 456 14.04 -4.30 -33.55
C GLN A 456 13.47 -5.23 -32.45
N VAL A 457 12.24 -4.99 -32.00
CA VAL A 457 11.56 -5.87 -31.03
C VAL A 457 11.10 -7.14 -31.72
N LEU A 458 10.58 -7.05 -32.95
CA LEU A 458 10.22 -8.22 -33.75
C LEU A 458 11.43 -9.10 -34.05
N ASP A 459 12.56 -8.49 -34.45
CA ASP A 459 13.83 -9.21 -34.64
C ASP A 459 14.28 -9.93 -33.34
N ALA A 460 14.05 -9.29 -32.18
CA ALA A 460 14.37 -9.86 -30.89
C ALA A 460 13.44 -11.02 -30.52
N HIS A 461 12.17 -10.98 -30.93
CA HIS A 461 11.24 -12.11 -30.78
C HIS A 461 11.74 -13.33 -31.55
N ASP A 462 12.10 -13.16 -32.82
CA ASP A 462 12.65 -14.27 -33.62
C ASP A 462 13.94 -14.83 -33.02
N ALA A 463 14.82 -13.95 -32.52
CA ALA A 463 16.05 -14.35 -31.85
C ALA A 463 15.81 -15.17 -30.57
N VAL A 464 14.70 -14.97 -29.86
CA VAL A 464 14.35 -15.76 -28.67
C VAL A 464 14.12 -17.23 -29.02
N LEU A 465 13.42 -17.51 -30.13
CA LEU A 465 13.19 -18.89 -30.57
C LEU A 465 14.48 -19.55 -31.02
N VAL A 466 15.34 -18.83 -31.75
CA VAL A 466 16.66 -19.34 -32.16
C VAL A 466 17.50 -19.67 -30.91
N ASN A 467 17.56 -18.76 -29.95
CA ASN A 467 18.29 -18.97 -28.69
C ASN A 467 17.73 -20.15 -27.89
N LEU A 468 16.40 -20.35 -27.88
CA LEU A 468 15.77 -21.49 -27.21
C LEU A 468 16.14 -22.82 -27.87
N VAL A 469 16.14 -22.89 -29.22
CA VAL A 469 16.57 -24.07 -29.97
C VAL A 469 18.01 -24.43 -29.62
N ASP A 470 18.92 -23.44 -29.65
CA ASP A 470 20.32 -23.63 -29.30
C ASP A 470 20.48 -24.12 -27.85
N ALA A 471 19.72 -23.55 -26.91
CA ALA A 471 19.75 -23.94 -25.51
C ALA A 471 19.25 -25.39 -25.29
N VAL A 472 18.22 -25.82 -26.01
CA VAL A 472 17.72 -27.20 -25.97
C VAL A 472 18.77 -28.16 -26.55
N GLU A 473 19.39 -27.83 -27.67
CA GLU A 473 20.45 -28.68 -28.26
C GLU A 473 21.67 -28.81 -27.34
N GLN A 474 22.06 -27.72 -26.68
CA GLN A 474 23.12 -27.76 -25.66
C GLN A 474 22.72 -28.65 -24.48
N SER A 475 21.48 -28.56 -24.01
CA SER A 475 20.96 -29.39 -22.92
C SER A 475 20.83 -30.86 -23.32
N ARG A 476 20.43 -31.15 -24.55
CA ARG A 476 20.41 -32.50 -25.17
C ARG A 476 21.81 -33.11 -25.22
N LYS A 477 22.82 -32.32 -25.58
CA LYS A 477 24.22 -32.74 -25.56
C LYS A 477 24.66 -33.05 -24.13
N HIS A 478 24.43 -32.14 -23.19
CA HIS A 478 24.79 -32.33 -21.78
C HIS A 478 24.10 -33.58 -21.18
N TYR A 479 22.83 -33.81 -21.53
CA TYR A 479 22.08 -34.99 -21.09
C TYR A 479 22.73 -36.30 -21.57
N ARG A 480 23.17 -36.36 -22.84
CA ARG A 480 23.91 -37.53 -23.38
C ARG A 480 25.26 -37.75 -22.71
N GLU A 481 25.91 -36.68 -22.24
CA GLU A 481 27.21 -36.75 -21.57
C GLU A 481 27.11 -37.21 -20.10
N GLN A 482 25.91 -37.31 -19.54
CA GLN A 482 25.70 -37.78 -18.17
C GLN A 482 26.29 -39.18 -17.93
N ARG A 483 26.79 -39.41 -16.72
CA ARG A 483 27.47 -40.65 -16.33
C ARG A 483 26.65 -41.91 -16.58
N GLN A 484 25.33 -41.85 -16.53
CA GLN A 484 24.46 -42.98 -16.84
C GLN A 484 24.70 -43.54 -18.25
N PHE A 485 24.89 -42.67 -19.25
CA PHE A 485 25.11 -43.08 -20.63
C PHE A 485 26.61 -43.31 -20.92
N THR A 486 27.49 -42.48 -20.34
CA THR A 486 28.92 -42.52 -20.64
C THR A 486 29.73 -43.50 -19.79
N VAL A 487 29.42 -43.65 -18.50
CA VAL A 487 30.17 -44.48 -17.54
C VAL A 487 29.44 -45.78 -17.22
N TYR A 488 28.13 -45.72 -17.03
CA TYR A 488 27.31 -46.89 -16.68
C TYR A 488 26.73 -47.60 -17.91
N HIS A 489 26.99 -47.08 -19.12
CA HIS A 489 26.56 -47.65 -20.41
C HIS A 489 25.07 -48.00 -20.48
N VAL A 490 24.22 -47.25 -19.77
CA VAL A 490 22.77 -47.38 -19.89
C VAL A 490 22.38 -47.02 -21.33
N PRO A 491 21.62 -47.85 -22.05
CA PRO A 491 21.17 -47.52 -23.40
C PRO A 491 20.33 -46.24 -23.42
N PHE A 492 20.70 -45.29 -24.27
CA PHE A 492 19.90 -44.09 -24.50
C PHE A 492 18.64 -44.45 -25.30
N THR A 493 17.46 -44.20 -24.75
CA THR A 493 16.17 -44.50 -25.39
C THR A 493 15.51 -43.27 -25.99
N ARG A 494 15.40 -42.20 -25.19
CA ARG A 494 14.82 -40.91 -25.59
C ARG A 494 15.25 -39.79 -24.64
N TYR A 495 14.96 -38.57 -25.04
CA TYR A 495 15.11 -37.41 -24.16
C TYR A 495 13.93 -37.30 -23.18
N PRO A 496 14.11 -36.60 -22.04
CA PRO A 496 12.97 -36.11 -21.26
C PRO A 496 12.04 -35.25 -22.12
N ALA A 497 10.73 -35.23 -21.81
CA ALA A 497 9.74 -34.49 -22.58
C ALA A 497 10.09 -33.00 -22.75
N HIS A 498 10.64 -32.37 -21.71
CA HIS A 498 11.11 -30.98 -21.72
C HIS A 498 12.35 -30.73 -22.61
N LEU A 499 12.99 -31.78 -23.11
CA LEU A 499 14.05 -31.69 -24.12
C LEU A 499 13.60 -32.26 -25.46
N GLU A 500 12.38 -32.78 -25.60
CA GLU A 500 11.77 -33.18 -26.87
C GLU A 500 11.13 -31.95 -27.55
N PHE A 501 11.88 -30.83 -27.62
CA PHE A 501 11.45 -29.63 -28.36
C PHE A 501 11.10 -30.00 -29.80
N PRO A 502 9.89 -29.64 -30.28
CA PRO A 502 9.53 -29.92 -31.66
C PRO A 502 10.51 -29.15 -32.57
N PRO A 503 10.99 -29.76 -33.67
CA PRO A 503 11.71 -29.00 -34.67
C PRO A 503 10.74 -27.94 -35.20
N VAL A 504 10.99 -26.67 -34.88
CA VAL A 504 10.31 -25.56 -35.55
C VAL A 504 10.55 -25.80 -37.04
N ILE A 505 9.45 -25.91 -37.78
CA ILE A 505 9.45 -26.17 -39.23
C ILE A 505 10.45 -25.19 -39.84
N SER A 506 11.58 -25.71 -40.31
CA SER A 506 12.49 -24.90 -41.09
C SER A 506 11.77 -24.60 -42.39
N ASP A 507 11.44 -23.33 -42.62
CA ASP A 507 11.01 -22.80 -43.91
C ASP A 507 12.17 -22.89 -44.94
N HIS A 508 12.61 -24.11 -45.21
CA HIS A 508 13.43 -24.48 -46.36
C HIS A 508 12.60 -25.44 -47.21
N GLY A 509 11.52 -24.88 -47.77
CA GLY A 509 10.58 -25.58 -48.64
C GLY A 509 9.96 -24.65 -49.68
N PHE A 510 10.64 -23.59 -50.09
CA PHE A 510 10.33 -22.85 -51.31
C PHE A 510 11.59 -22.76 -52.17
N GLU A 511 11.80 -23.78 -53.00
CA GLU A 511 12.34 -23.56 -54.34
C GLU A 511 11.93 -24.70 -55.29
N LEU A 512 11.33 -24.26 -56.40
CA LEU A 512 10.77 -24.97 -57.54
C LEU A 512 11.61 -26.12 -58.11
N ALA A 513 10.93 -27.19 -58.53
CA ALA A 513 11.30 -27.92 -59.75
C ALA A 513 10.10 -28.68 -60.36
N ALA A 514 9.74 -28.23 -61.58
CA ALA A 514 8.93 -28.83 -62.65
C ALA A 514 7.42 -29.07 -62.43
#